data_AF-A0A2D8INL7-F1
#
_entry.id   AF-A0A2D8INL7-F1
#
_cell.length_a   1.000
_cell.length_b   1.000
_cell.length_c   1.000
_cell.angle_alpha   90.00
_cell.angle_beta   90.00
_cell.angle_gamma   90.00
#
_symmetry.space_group_name_H-M   'P 1'
#
loop_
_entity.id
_entity.type
_entity.pdbx_description
1 polymer ?
#
loop_
_entity_poly.entity_id
_entity_poly.type
_entity_poly.pdbx_seq_one_letter_code
_entity_poly.pdbx_strand_id
1 'polypeptide(L)' 'MSPSDLLEIAYRHTVAEENGDYEGTLATLEANPVYELFPVGLRMSGMDAARRYYRHFFDNVAPLWDEMEPITDA' A
#
# COMPACT_ATOMS: atom_id res chain seq x y z
N MET A 1 -10.81 4.46 -17.55
CA MET A 1 -11.21 4.15 -16.17
C MET A 1 -12.08 5.29 -15.67
N SER A 2 -13.27 4.97 -15.16
CA SER A 2 -14.20 5.94 -14.56
C SER A 2 -13.78 6.28 -13.12
N PRO A 3 -14.32 7.35 -12.50
CA PRO A 3 -14.12 7.60 -11.07
C PRO A 3 -14.55 6.44 -10.17
N SER A 4 -15.63 5.75 -10.53
CA SER A 4 -16.11 4.58 -9.78
C SER A 4 -15.15 3.41 -9.89
N ASP A 5 -14.55 3.18 -11.06
CA ASP A 5 -13.56 2.12 -11.26
C ASP A 5 -12.30 2.38 -10.39
N LEU A 6 -11.86 3.64 -10.30
CA LEU A 6 -10.72 4.03 -9.45
C LEU A 6 -11.04 3.81 -7.97
N LEU A 7 -12.25 4.15 -7.55
CA LEU A 7 -12.71 3.94 -6.18
C LEU A 7 -12.74 2.44 -5.83
N GLU A 8 -13.23 1.60 -6.75
CA GLU A 8 -13.24 0.16 -6.57
C GLU A 8 -11.82 -0.42 -6.42
N ILE A 9 -10.87 0.03 -7.24
CA ILE A 9 -9.46 -0.38 -7.13
C ILE A 9 -8.87 0.05 -5.78
N ALA A 10 -9.15 1.28 -5.34
CA ALA A 10 -8.67 1.78 -4.05
C ALA A 10 -9.22 0.93 -2.89
N TYR A 11 -10.51 0.61 -2.89
CA TYR A 11 -11.10 -0.27 -1.86
C TYR A 11 -10.47 -1.65 -1.85
N ARG A 12 -10.28 -2.25 -3.04
CA ARG A 12 -9.62 -3.56 -3.14
C ARG A 12 -8.19 -3.53 -2.62
N HIS A 13 -7.46 -2.45 -2.85
CA HIS A 13 -6.11 -2.27 -2.36
C HIS A 13 -6.06 -2.21 -0.83
N THR A 14 -6.89 -1.35 -0.21
CA THR A 14 -6.99 -1.24 1.25
C THR A 14 -7.35 -2.58 1.89
N VAL A 15 -8.36 -3.28 1.36
CA VAL A 15 -8.77 -4.59 1.91
C VAL A 15 -7.65 -5.63 1.78
N ALA A 16 -6.88 -5.61 0.69
CA ALA A 16 -5.74 -6.53 0.54
C ALA A 16 -4.63 -6.22 1.55
N GLU A 17 -4.30 -4.94 1.74
CA GLU A 17 -3.30 -4.51 2.73
C GLU A 17 -3.71 -4.86 4.16
N GLU A 18 -4.96 -4.57 4.55
CA GLU A 18 -5.49 -4.86 5.90
C GLU A 18 -5.51 -6.37 6.21
N ASN A 19 -5.69 -7.22 5.20
CA ASN A 19 -5.72 -8.68 5.39
C ASN A 19 -4.33 -9.34 5.29
N GLY A 20 -3.25 -8.57 5.12
CA GLY A 20 -1.92 -9.15 4.91
C GLY A 20 -1.73 -9.82 3.55
N ASP A 21 -2.60 -9.55 2.57
CA ASP A 21 -2.55 -10.16 1.24
C ASP A 21 -1.54 -9.43 0.33
N TYR A 22 -0.28 -9.86 0.42
CA TYR A 22 0.82 -9.33 -0.39
C TYR A 22 0.55 -9.40 -1.90
N GLU A 23 0.13 -10.56 -2.40
CA GLU A 23 -0.07 -10.76 -3.84
C GLU A 23 -1.33 -10.01 -4.33
N GLY A 24 -2.39 -10.00 -3.52
CA GLY A 24 -3.59 -9.18 -3.79
C GLY A 24 -3.27 -7.69 -3.86
N THR A 25 -2.42 -7.19 -2.97
CA THR A 25 -1.97 -5.79 -2.95
C THR A 25 -1.17 -5.44 -4.21
N LEU A 26 -0.26 -6.30 -4.64
CA LEU A 26 0.51 -6.08 -5.86
C LEU A 26 -0.36 -6.13 -7.12
N ALA A 27 -1.42 -6.95 -7.12
CA ALA A 27 -2.32 -7.09 -8.25
C ALA A 27 -3.20 -5.86 -8.51
N THR A 28 -3.32 -4.93 -7.56
CA THR A 28 -4.04 -3.66 -7.75
C THR A 28 -3.14 -2.55 -8.29
N LEU A 29 -1.84 -2.78 -8.44
CA LEU A 29 -0.91 -1.79 -8.96
C LEU A 29 -0.93 -1.75 -10.49
N GLU A 30 -0.70 -0.57 -11.05
CA GLU A 30 -0.40 -0.41 -12.46
C GLU A 30 0.89 -1.16 -12.85
N ALA A 31 1.07 -1.48 -14.13
CA ALA A 31 2.22 -2.26 -14.61
C ALA A 31 3.59 -1.59 -14.32
N ASN A 32 3.62 -0.26 -14.18
CA ASN A 32 4.80 0.52 -13.82
C ASN A 32 4.42 1.57 -12.76
N PRO A 33 4.25 1.16 -11.49
CA PRO A 33 3.79 2.06 -10.45
C PRO A 33 4.88 3.10 -10.11
N VAL A 34 4.46 4.28 -9.67
CA VAL A 34 5.37 5.36 -9.27
C VAL A 34 4.91 5.87 -7.91
N TYR A 35 5.85 5.97 -6.98
CA TYR A 35 5.62 6.54 -5.66
C TYR A 35 6.54 7.72 -5.46
N GLU A 36 5.96 8.83 -5.03
CA GLU A 36 6.67 10.02 -4.59
C GLU A 36 6.42 10.19 -3.10
N LEU A 37 7.47 10.00 -2.31
CA LEU A 37 7.40 9.96 -0.85
C LEU A 37 7.65 11.35 -0.29
N PHE A 38 6.56 12.08 -0.07
CA PHE A 38 6.60 13.39 0.55
C PHE A 38 6.54 13.31 2.08
N PRO A 39 7.22 14.21 2.80
CA PRO A 39 8.09 15.30 2.31
C PRO A 39 9.55 14.89 2.08
N VAL A 40 9.88 13.60 2.19
CA VAL A 40 11.27 13.10 2.19
C VAL A 40 11.98 13.30 0.83
N GLY A 41 11.23 13.55 -0.25
CA GLY A 41 11.79 13.85 -1.58
C GLY A 41 12.35 12.62 -2.29
N LEU A 42 11.97 11.42 -1.85
CA LEU A 42 12.35 10.15 -2.48
C LEU A 42 11.33 9.75 -3.53
N ARG A 43 11.79 9.04 -4.56
CA ARG A 43 10.96 8.49 -5.62
C ARG A 43 11.35 7.06 -5.91
N MET A 44 10.36 6.19 -6.08
CA MET A 44 10.55 4.84 -6.60
C MET A 44 9.60 4.58 -7.77
N SER A 45 10.01 3.70 -8.68
CA SER A 45 9.23 3.35 -9.86
C SER A 45 9.42 1.91 -10.26
N GLY A 46 8.37 1.30 -10.81
CA GLY A 46 8.37 -0.05 -11.35
C GLY A 46 8.06 -1.12 -10.32
N MET A 47 7.61 -2.28 -10.82
CA MET A 47 7.14 -3.38 -9.99
C MET A 47 8.24 -3.99 -9.11
N ASP A 48 9.50 -3.99 -9.53
CA ASP A 48 10.59 -4.52 -8.70
C ASP A 48 10.82 -3.67 -7.45
N ALA A 49 10.69 -2.35 -7.57
CA ALA A 49 10.75 -1.46 -6.42
C ALA A 49 9.52 -1.62 -5.52
N ALA A 50 8.32 -1.68 -6.10
CA ALA A 50 7.07 -1.90 -5.36
C ALA A 50 7.06 -3.23 -4.60
N ARG A 51 7.54 -4.33 -5.21
CA ARG A 51 7.67 -5.63 -4.56
C ARG A 51 8.56 -5.59 -3.33
N ARG A 52 9.70 -4.90 -3.42
CA ARG A 52 10.63 -4.72 -2.30
C ARG A 52 10.02 -3.86 -1.20
N TYR A 53 9.34 -2.77 -1.57
CA TYR A 53 8.64 -1.89 -0.65
C TYR A 53 7.55 -2.64 0.12
N TYR A 54 6.63 -3.32 -0.58
CA TYR A 54 5.55 -4.05 0.05
C TYR A 54 6.03 -5.21 0.90
N ARG A 55 7.08 -5.92 0.46
CA ARG A 55 7.68 -6.97 1.29
C ARG A 55 8.21 -6.40 2.60
N HIS A 56 8.94 -5.29 2.55
CA HIS A 56 9.40 -4.62 3.75
C HIS A 56 8.24 -4.14 4.63
N PHE A 57 7.20 -3.58 4.03
CA PHE A 57 6.00 -3.12 4.72
C PHE A 57 5.30 -4.26 5.48
N PHE A 58 4.94 -5.36 4.82
CA PHE A 58 4.27 -6.49 5.49
C PHE A 58 5.16 -7.18 6.52
N ASP A 59 6.47 -7.32 6.25
CA ASP A 59 7.38 -8.02 7.15
C ASP A 59 7.76 -7.19 8.40
N ASN A 60 7.76 -5.86 8.31
CA ASN A 60 8.38 -4.99 9.34
C ASN A 60 7.51 -3.83 9.83
N VAL A 61 6.54 -3.36 9.04
CA VAL A 61 5.77 -2.13 9.35
C VAL A 61 4.33 -2.46 9.73
N ALA A 62 3.62 -3.24 8.92
CA ALA A 62 2.23 -3.64 9.19
C ALA A 62 2.04 -4.27 10.58
N PRO A 63 2.95 -5.14 11.09
CA PRO A 63 2.81 -5.71 12.44
C PRO A 63 2.80 -4.66 13.56
N LEU A 64 3.38 -3.48 13.32
CA LEU A 64 3.42 -2.40 14.32
C LEU A 64 2.04 -1.75 14.52
N TRP A 65 1.11 -1.91 13.59
CA TRP A 65 -0.25 -1.37 13.73
C TRP A 65 -1.10 -2.15 14.71
N ASP A 66 -0.91 -3.46 14.82
CA ASP A 66 -1.58 -4.28 15.82
C ASP A 66 -1.14 -3.92 17.26
N GLU A 67 0.07 -3.35 17.38
CA GLU A 67 0.65 -2.92 18.65
C GLU A 67 0.30 -1.46 19.02
N MET A 68 -0.27 -0.69 18.08
CA MET A 68 -0.68 0.69 18.32
C MET A 68 -2.06 0.73 19.00
N GLU A 69 -2.14 1.33 20.18
CA GLU A 69 -3.46 1.64 20.77
C GLU A 69 -4.24 2.61 19.86
N PRO A 70 -5.56 2.40 19.68
CA PRO A 70 -6.37 3.33 18.90
C PRO A 70 -6.27 4.73 19.52
N ILE A 71 -6.04 5.75 18.69
CA ILE A 71 -6.12 7.15 19.14
C ILE A 71 -7.59 7.45 19.39
N THR A 72 -8.02 7.40 20.65
CA THR A 72 -9.44 7.55 21.03
C THR A 72 -9.88 9.00 21.31
N ASP A 73 -9.00 9.99 21.18
CA ASP A 73 -9.34 11.39 21.47
C ASP A 73 -9.25 12.26 20.20
N ALA A 74 -10.42 12.71 19.73
CA ALA A 74 -10.61 13.77 18.73
C ALA A 74 -11.70 14.74 19.21
#